data_AF-A0A1Y1Z977-F1
#
_entry.id   AF-A0A1Y1Z977-F1
#
_cell.length_a   1.000
_cell.length_b   1.000
_cell.length_c   1.000
_cell.angle_alpha   90.00
_cell.angle_beta   90.00
_cell.angle_gamma   90.00
#
_symmetry.space_group_name_H-M   'P 1'
#
loop_
_entity.id
_entity.type
_entity.pdbx_description
1 polymer ?
#
loop_
_entity_poly.entity_id
_entity_poly.type
_entity_poly.pdbx_seq_one_letter_code
_entity_poly.pdbx_strand_id
1 'polypeptide(L)'
;MTEQEPSTTNHDSVRITFLLLSGKRHSLTFQPSNTIGEVKQYLFDNWPSEWTEGQPTSPASLKIVHLGRFLENSSTIASTKINTQQENIVHLTIKIPSQTDSNDTNKHSDNAPKCRVCLIL
;
A
#
# COMPACT_ATOMS: atom_id res chain seq x y z
N MET A 1 -15.35 -21.56 -19.95
CA MET A 1 -14.35 -20.75 -20.69
C MET A 1 -14.25 -19.43 -19.94
N THR A 2 -13.47 -19.31 -18.86
CA THR A 2 -12.03 -19.62 -18.76
C THR A 2 -11.72 -20.43 -17.50
N GLU A 3 -10.97 -21.52 -17.67
CA GLU A 3 -10.26 -22.24 -16.61
C GLU A 3 -9.16 -21.37 -16.01
N GLN A 4 -9.04 -21.36 -14.68
CA GLN A 4 -7.79 -21.71 -13.99
C GLN A 4 -8.01 -21.69 -12.46
N GLU A 5 -8.24 -22.88 -11.91
CA GLU A 5 -7.69 -23.24 -10.59
C GLU A 5 -6.22 -23.65 -10.82
N PRO A 6 -5.27 -23.08 -10.07
CA PRO A 6 -4.04 -23.81 -9.77
C PRO A 6 -4.04 -24.19 -8.28
N SER A 7 -4.50 -25.40 -7.99
CA SER A 7 -4.15 -26.12 -6.77
C SER A 7 -2.68 -26.56 -6.85
N THR A 8 -1.79 -25.96 -6.06
CA THR A 8 -0.43 -26.48 -5.79
C THR A 8 -0.02 -26.24 -4.32
N THR A 9 -0.07 -27.33 -3.54
CA THR A 9 0.84 -27.73 -2.43
C THR A 9 1.67 -26.67 -1.68
N ASN A 10 1.36 -26.49 -0.38
CA ASN A 10 2.24 -26.36 0.82
C ASN A 10 3.69 -25.82 0.59
N HIS A 11 4.26 -24.77 1.22
CA HIS A 11 3.96 -24.04 2.47
C HIS A 11 4.93 -22.84 2.66
N ASP A 12 4.83 -21.74 1.89
CA ASP A 12 5.60 -20.51 2.22
C ASP A 12 4.72 -19.27 2.01
N SER A 13 3.59 -19.23 2.71
CA SER A 13 2.70 -18.08 2.68
C SER A 13 3.34 -16.86 3.36
N VAL A 14 3.34 -15.72 2.66
CA VAL A 14 3.92 -14.47 3.15
C VAL A 14 2.83 -13.59 3.70
N ARG A 15 2.95 -13.18 4.97
CA ARG A 15 2.07 -12.18 5.57
C ARG A 15 2.57 -10.78 5.24
N ILE A 16 1.68 -9.97 4.65
CA ILE A 16 1.92 -8.58 4.30
C ILE A 16 0.89 -7.72 5.04
N THR A 17 1.39 -6.74 5.79
CA THR A 17 0.57 -5.78 6.53
C THR A 17 0.60 -4.44 5.82
N PHE A 18 -0.54 -4.01 5.30
CA PHE A 18 -0.72 -2.71 4.66
C PHE A 18 -1.01 -1.66 5.72
N LEU A 19 -0.19 -0.61 5.74
CA LEU A 19 -0.34 0.56 6.61
C LEU A 19 -0.78 1.75 5.77
N LEU A 20 -1.96 2.30 6.06
CA LEU A 20 -2.45 3.54 5.45
C LEU A 20 -1.83 4.77 6.11
N LEU A 21 -1.94 5.92 5.45
CA LEU A 21 -1.49 7.21 5.99
C LEU A 21 -2.28 7.62 7.23
N SER A 22 -3.53 7.18 7.38
CA SER A 22 -4.30 7.33 8.62
C SER A 22 -3.78 6.51 9.80
N GLY A 23 -2.81 5.61 9.59
CA GLY A 23 -2.29 4.70 10.61
C GLY A 23 -3.06 3.38 10.74
N LYS A 24 -4.12 3.18 9.94
CA LYS A 24 -4.89 1.92 9.90
C LYS A 24 -4.06 0.80 9.26
N ARG A 25 -4.20 -0.41 9.79
CA ARG A 25 -3.44 -1.58 9.34
C ARG A 25 -4.37 -2.70 8.91
N HIS A 26 -4.06 -3.35 7.79
CA HIS A 26 -4.76 -4.56 7.37
C HIS A 26 -3.74 -5.60 6.91
N SER A 27 -3.85 -6.82 7.42
CA SER A 27 -2.90 -7.88 7.12
C SER A 27 -3.54 -8.92 6.23
N LEU A 28 -2.86 -9.25 5.13
CA LEU A 28 -3.27 -10.28 4.19
C LEU A 28 -2.12 -11.26 3.98
N THR A 29 -2.48 -12.44 3.49
CA THR A 29 -1.53 -13.53 3.27
C THR A 29 -1.53 -13.89 1.79
N PHE A 30 -0.35 -13.91 1.18
CA PHE A 30 -0.17 -14.16 -0.25
C PHE A 30 0.91 -15.22 -0.49
N GLN A 31 0.96 -15.75 -1.72
CA GLN A 31 2.05 -16.61 -2.15
C GLN A 31 3.21 -15.77 -2.68
N PRO A 32 4.47 -16.18 -2.47
CA PRO A 32 5.64 -15.44 -2.95
C PRO A 32 5.70 -15.36 -4.49
N SER A 33 5.00 -16.28 -5.17
CA SER A 33 4.79 -16.28 -6.62
C SER A 33 3.82 -15.19 -7.10
N ASN A 34 2.95 -14.67 -6.25
CA ASN A 34 1.99 -13.64 -6.65
C ASN A 34 2.70 -12.33 -7.01
N THR A 35 2.15 -11.66 -8.00
CA THR A 35 2.57 -10.33 -8.43
C THR A 35 1.97 -9.24 -7.56
N ILE A 36 2.64 -8.10 -7.50
CA ILE A 36 2.14 -6.90 -6.81
C ILE A 36 0.84 -6.41 -7.45
N GLY A 37 0.65 -6.63 -8.76
CA GLY A 37 -0.61 -6.37 -9.44
C GLY A 37 -1.77 -7.19 -8.84
N GLU A 38 -1.58 -8.50 -8.68
CA GLU A 38 -2.56 -9.38 -8.03
C GLU A 38 -2.84 -8.98 -6.59
N VAL A 39 -1.80 -8.63 -5.82
CA VAL A 39 -1.94 -8.14 -4.44
C VAL A 39 -2.82 -6.88 -4.38
N LYS A 40 -2.58 -5.91 -5.27
CA LYS A 40 -3.38 -4.69 -5.34
C LYS A 40 -4.81 -4.97 -5.74
N GLN A 41 -5.01 -5.86 -6.70
CA GLN A 41 -6.34 -6.29 -7.13
C GLN A 41 -7.10 -6.94 -5.97
N TYR A 42 -6.49 -7.92 -5.30
CA TYR A 42 -7.09 -8.59 -4.16
C TYR A 42 -7.45 -7.62 -3.03
N LEU A 43 -6.56 -6.67 -2.72
CA LEU A 43 -6.81 -5.64 -1.71
C LEU A 43 -7.93 -4.69 -2.12
N PHE A 44 -8.03 -4.35 -3.42
CA PHE A 44 -9.10 -3.54 -3.97
C PHE A 44 -10.46 -4.25 -3.86
N ASP A 45 -10.51 -5.54 -4.16
CA ASP A 45 -11.72 -6.36 -4.05
C ASP A 45 -12.13 -6.60 -2.59
N ASN A 46 -11.15 -6.81 -1.69
CA ASN A 46 -11.36 -7.01 -0.25
C ASN A 46 -11.06 -5.74 0.54
N TRP A 47 -11.51 -4.59 0.03
CA TRP A 47 -11.23 -3.31 0.67
C TRP A 47 -11.84 -3.27 2.09
N PRO A 48 -11.04 -3.05 3.14
CA PRO A 48 -11.53 -3.04 4.51
C PRO A 48 -12.56 -1.91 4.73
N SER A 49 -13.75 -2.25 5.25
CA SER A 49 -14.80 -1.26 5.56
C SER A 49 -14.38 -0.24 6.63
N GLU A 50 -13.39 -0.59 7.45
CA GLU A 50 -12.78 0.30 8.42
C GLU A 50 -11.93 1.41 7.76
N TRP A 51 -11.52 1.26 6.50
CA TRP A 51 -10.75 2.27 5.77
C TRP A 51 -11.68 3.33 5.19
N THR A 52 -11.77 4.44 5.93
CA THR A 52 -12.59 5.62 5.60
C THR A 52 -11.97 6.53 4.55
N GLU A 53 -10.68 6.35 4.26
CA GLU A 53 -10.04 6.94 3.08
C GLU A 53 -10.71 6.28 1.87
N GLY A 54 -11.54 7.05 1.14
CA GLY A 54 -12.48 6.54 0.15
C GLY A 54 -11.90 5.45 -0.75
N GLN A 55 -12.73 4.45 -1.06
CA GLN A 55 -12.32 3.30 -1.85
C GLN A 55 -11.60 3.77 -3.14
N PRO A 56 -10.42 3.21 -3.46
CA PRO A 56 -9.74 3.50 -4.72
C PRO A 56 -10.70 3.38 -5.89
N THR A 57 -10.55 4.23 -6.92
CA THR A 57 -11.33 4.11 -8.16
C THR A 57 -10.81 3.02 -9.09
N SER A 58 -9.57 2.57 -8.89
CA SER A 58 -8.94 1.50 -9.67
C SER A 58 -7.79 0.86 -8.87
N PRO A 59 -7.53 -0.44 -9.00
CA PRO A 59 -6.35 -1.09 -8.41
C PRO A 59 -5.03 -0.44 -8.83
N ALA A 60 -4.98 0.21 -10.00
CA ALA A 60 -3.80 0.94 -10.46
C ALA A 60 -3.52 2.23 -9.67
N SER A 61 -4.52 2.78 -8.97
CA SER A 61 -4.33 3.96 -8.11
C SER A 61 -3.65 3.62 -6.78
N LEU A 62 -3.61 2.34 -6.43
CA LEU A 62 -2.91 1.83 -5.25
C LEU A 62 -1.41 1.79 -5.50
N LYS A 63 -0.66 2.42 -4.59
CA LYS A 63 0.80 2.37 -4.55
C LYS A 63 1.23 1.71 -3.26
N ILE A 64 2.06 0.69 -3.40
CA ILE A 64 2.66 -0.02 -2.28
C ILE A 64 4.11 0.44 -2.18
N VAL A 65 4.54 0.82 -0.98
CA VAL A 65 5.90 1.25 -0.67
C VAL A 65 6.48 0.37 0.42
N HIS A 66 7.61 -0.25 0.13
CA HIS A 66 8.32 -1.09 1.09
C HIS A 66 9.77 -0.62 1.19
N LEU A 67 10.24 -0.33 2.41
CA LEU A 67 11.61 0.16 2.68
C LEU A 67 12.02 1.36 1.81
N GLY A 68 11.09 2.31 1.60
CA GLY A 68 11.32 3.50 0.78
C GLY A 68 11.31 3.26 -0.74
N ARG A 69 10.95 2.05 -1.20
CA ARG A 69 10.82 1.72 -2.63
C ARG A 69 9.38 1.47 -3.02
N PHE A 70 8.96 2.05 -4.13
CA PHE A 70 7.66 1.74 -4.75
C PHE A 70 7.73 0.36 -5.41
N LEU A 71 6.73 -0.47 -5.13
CA LEU A 71 6.59 -1.78 -5.76
C LEU A 71 5.79 -1.66 -7.05
N GLU A 72 6.35 -2.17 -8.14
CA GLU A 72 5.72 -2.19 -9.46
C GLU A 72 4.81 -3.41 -9.63
N ASN A 73 3.72 -3.26 -10.38
CA ASN A 73 2.74 -4.33 -10.60
C ASN A 73 3.33 -5.60 -11.25
N SER A 74 4.37 -5.43 -12.06
CA SER A 74 5.10 -6.49 -12.76
C SER A 74 6.02 -7.31 -11.83
N SER A 75 6.33 -6.79 -10.64
CA SER A 75 7.20 -7.46 -9.68
C SER A 75 6.43 -8.53 -8.91
N THR A 76 7.08 -9.64 -8.60
CA THR A 76 6.55 -10.68 -7.71
C THR A 76 6.95 -10.42 -6.26
N ILE A 77 6.17 -10.89 -5.29
CA ILE A 77 6.50 -10.77 -3.87
C ILE A 77 7.90 -11.33 -3.58
N ALA A 78 8.25 -12.48 -4.16
CA ALA A 78 9.58 -13.09 -4.06
C ALA A 78 10.72 -12.21 -4.62
N SER A 79 10.46 -11.42 -5.66
CA SER A 79 11.44 -10.50 -6.25
C SER A 79 11.62 -9.23 -5.40
N THR A 80 10.61 -8.89 -4.58
CA THR A 80 10.69 -7.76 -3.65
C THR A 80 11.46 -8.13 -2.38
N LYS A 81 11.91 -7.12 -1.63
CA LYS A 81 12.62 -7.30 -0.35
C LYS A 81 11.72 -7.72 0.82
N ILE A 82 10.54 -8.29 0.55
CA ILE A 82 9.58 -8.76 1.54
C ILE A 82 10.06 -10.12 2.05
N ASN A 83 10.30 -10.22 3.36
CA ASN A 83 10.80 -11.44 3.98
C ASN A 83 9.67 -12.42 4.26
N THR A 84 9.83 -13.70 3.92
CA THR A 84 8.78 -14.70 4.20
C THR A 84 8.70 -15.11 5.67
N GLN A 85 9.78 -14.87 6.43
CA GLN A 85 9.95 -15.30 7.82
C GLN A 85 9.56 -14.24 8.87
N GLN A 86 9.28 -13.00 8.46
CA GLN A 86 9.00 -11.87 9.36
C GLN A 86 7.77 -11.08 8.89
N GLU A 87 7.17 -10.31 9.79
CA GLU A 87 6.05 -9.44 9.43
C GLU A 87 6.56 -8.27 8.58
N ASN A 88 5.97 -8.10 7.38
CA ASN A 88 6.36 -7.02 6.48
C ASN A 88 5.28 -5.96 6.50
N ILE A 89 5.63 -4.80 7.05
CA ILE A 89 4.75 -3.63 7.00
C ILE A 89 5.08 -2.84 5.75
N VAL A 90 4.12 -2.76 4.83
CA VAL A 90 4.20 -1.97 3.61
C VAL A 90 3.28 -0.76 3.74
N HIS A 91 3.75 0.41 3.31
CA HIS A 91 2.90 1.59 3.26
C HIS A 91 2.01 1.50 2.01
N LEU A 92 0.72 1.68 2.19
CA LEU A 92 -0.26 1.77 1.11
C LEU A 92 -0.67 3.23 0.94
N THR A 93 -0.65 3.70 -0.31
CA THR A 93 -1.11 5.04 -0.68
C THR A 93 -2.14 4.94 -1.79
N ILE A 94 -3.20 5.73 -1.68
CA ILE A 94 -4.31 5.77 -2.64
C ILE A 94 -4.21 7.08 -3.41
N LYS A 95 -4.01 7.02 -4.73
CA LYS A 95 -4.15 8.21 -5.58
C LYS A 95 -5.62 8.38 -6.01
N ILE A 96 -6.38 9.17 -5.27
CA ILE A 96 -7.74 9.52 -5.65
C ILE A 96 -7.68 10.67 -6.66
N PRO A 97 -8.25 10.55 -7.89
CA PRO A 97 -8.19 11.60 -8.90
C PRO A 97 -9.00 12.88 -8.60
N SER A 98 -9.57 13.02 -7.40
CA SER A 98 -10.29 14.23 -7.00
C SER A 98 -10.38 14.35 -5.48
N GLN A 99 -9.28 14.78 -4.84
CA GLN A 99 -9.47 15.77 -3.78
C GLN A 99 -9.32 17.13 -4.47
N THR A 100 -10.45 17.74 -4.79
CA THR A 100 -10.54 19.20 -4.82
C THR A 100 -10.01 19.70 -3.49
N ASP A 101 -8.83 20.33 -3.51
CA ASP A 101 -8.36 21.20 -2.46
C ASP A 101 -9.45 22.23 -2.18
N SER A 102 -10.25 21.99 -1.14
CA SER A 102 -10.98 23.07 -0.50
C SER A 102 -9.98 23.72 0.44
N ASN A 103 -9.74 25.01 0.17
CA ASN A 103 -9.08 25.99 1.02
C ASN A 103 -7.55 26.12 0.83
N ASP A 104 -7.08 27.17 0.16
CA ASP A 104 -6.91 28.49 0.80
C ASP A 104 -6.16 29.48 -0.14
N THR A 105 -6.84 30.51 -0.65
CA THR A 105 -6.17 31.70 -1.25
C THR A 105 -6.19 32.85 -0.26
N ASN A 106 -5.71 32.67 0.99
CA ASN A 106 -5.32 33.80 1.82
C ASN A 106 -3.84 34.13 1.58
N LYS A 107 -3.67 35.03 0.62
CA LYS A 107 -2.81 36.23 0.69
C LYS A 107 -1.81 36.27 1.87
N HIS A 108 -0.55 35.96 1.55
CA HIS A 108 0.67 36.71 1.89
C HIS A 108 0.83 37.24 3.34
N SER A 109 1.73 36.62 4.11
CA SER A 109 2.84 37.36 4.75
C SER A 109 3.91 36.45 5.33
N ASP A 110 5.13 36.88 5.04
CA ASP A 110 6.44 36.53 5.58
C ASP A 110 6.43 36.30 7.11
N ASN A 111 6.93 35.14 7.57
CA ASN A 111 7.75 35.01 8.78
C ASN A 111 8.15 33.54 9.00
N ALA A 112 9.38 33.19 8.62
CA ALA A 112 10.00 31.91 8.96
C ALA A 112 10.58 31.95 10.39
N PRO A 113 10.53 30.81 11.09
CA PRO A 113 11.77 30.33 11.69
C PRO A 113 12.03 28.87 11.34
N LYS A 114 13.27 28.62 10.91
CA LYS A 114 13.85 27.29 10.66
C LYS A 114 13.99 26.57 12.01
N CYS A 115 13.25 25.49 12.24
CA CYS A 115 13.50 24.61 13.38
C CYS A 115 14.12 23.29 12.94
N ARG A 116 15.44 23.23 13.14
CA ARG A 116 16.26 22.03 13.27
C ARG A 116 15.84 21.34 14.57
N VAL A 117 15.43 20.07 14.51
CA VAL A 117 15.88 19.00 15.42
C VAL A 117 15.14 17.71 15.07
N CYS A 118 15.92 16.77 14.56
CA CYS A 118 15.62 15.35 14.64
C CYS A 118 15.75 14.94 16.12
N LEU A 119 14.73 14.32 16.69
CA LEU A 119 14.87 13.50 17.89
C LEU A 119 13.98 12.28 17.71
N ILE A 120 14.64 11.17 17.38
CA ILE A 120 14.15 9.81 17.55
C ILE A 120 14.19 9.56 19.06
N LEU A 121 13.07 9.14 19.63
CA LEU A 121 13.00 8.52 20.96
C LEU A 121 12.99 7.00 20.78
#